data_AF-A0A6A3CIM6-F1
#
_entry.id   AF-A0A6A3CIM6-F1
#
_cell.length_a   1.000
_cell.length_b   1.000
_cell.length_c   1.000
_cell.angle_alpha   90.00
_cell.angle_beta   90.00
_cell.angle_gamma   90.00
#
_symmetry.space_group_name_H-M   'P 1'
#
loop_
_entity.id
_entity.type
_entity.pdbx_description
1 polymer ?
#
loop_
_entity_poly.entity_id
_entity_poly.type
_entity_poly.pdbx_seq_one_letter_code
_entity_poly.pdbx_strand_id
1 'polypeptide(L)'
;MDSTRLLVKMWSWNIQNPFSKRYIPFNFNVSLLKGHPNVKVIHSSIAVGEPPFFMASSVFFAIKDVILAARAETGHTRWFPLDNPATPERIRMACLDEFTAPPQA
;
A
#
# COMPACT_ATOMS: atom_id res chain seq x y z
N MET A 1 16.86 29.22 4.43
CA MET A 1 17.11 28.45 3.19
C MET A 1 16.92 26.99 3.56
N ASP A 2 15.78 26.34 3.36
CA ASP A 2 15.01 26.26 2.11
C ASP A 2 13.50 26.21 2.42
N SER A 3 12.87 27.38 2.47
CA SER A 3 11.42 27.57 2.69
C SER A 3 10.60 27.31 1.42
N THR A 4 11.24 26.87 0.33
CA THR A 4 10.69 26.69 -1.01
C THR A 4 10.22 25.26 -1.30
N ARG A 5 10.47 24.30 -0.40
CA ARG A 5 10.03 22.90 -0.55
C ARG A 5 8.58 22.64 -0.16
N LEU A 6 7.94 23.55 0.58
CA LEU A 6 6.57 23.34 1.07
C LEU A 6 5.50 23.57 0.00
N LEU A 7 5.80 24.36 -1.04
CA LEU A 7 4.81 24.76 -2.05
C LEU A 7 4.89 24.00 -3.38
N VAL A 8 5.94 23.23 -3.65
CA VAL A 8 5.99 22.35 -4.84
C VAL A 8 5.01 21.17 -4.70
N LYS A 9 4.66 20.78 -3.46
CA LYS A 9 3.65 19.73 -3.20
C LYS A 9 2.21 20.22 -3.20
N MET A 10 1.95 21.52 -3.13
CA MET A 10 0.59 22.05 -2.96
C MET A 10 -0.24 22.09 -4.26
N TRP A 11 0.39 21.88 -5.43
CA TRP A 11 -0.27 21.92 -6.75
C TRP A 11 0.15 20.80 -7.70
N SER A 12 0.85 19.76 -7.22
CA SER A 12 0.99 18.54 -8.01
C SER A 12 -0.36 17.84 -8.01
N TRP A 13 -1.11 18.00 -9.11
CA TRP A 13 -2.28 17.22 -9.49
C TRP A 13 -1.90 15.74 -9.64
N ASN A 14 -1.50 15.09 -8.55
CA ASN A 14 -1.18 13.68 -8.47
C ASN A 14 -1.80 13.06 -7.22
N ILE A 15 -2.90 13.65 -6.72
CA ILE A 15 -3.95 12.81 -6.14
C ILE A 15 -4.45 12.00 -7.33
N GLN A 16 -3.83 10.85 -7.57
CA GLN A 16 -4.37 9.86 -8.48
C GLN A 16 -5.83 9.70 -8.12
N ASN A 17 -6.71 10.13 -9.01
CA ASN A 17 -8.14 10.12 -8.76
C ASN A 17 -8.50 8.69 -8.30
N PRO A 18 -8.86 8.48 -7.02
CA PRO A 18 -9.08 7.13 -6.51
C PRO A 18 -10.31 6.48 -7.15
N PHE A 19 -11.14 7.27 -7.84
CA PHE A 19 -12.29 6.82 -8.61
C PHE A 19 -11.94 6.35 -10.03
N SER A 20 -10.68 6.44 -10.46
CA SER A 20 -10.24 5.75 -11.68
C SER A 20 -10.30 4.23 -11.44
N LYS A 21 -11.03 3.52 -12.31
CA LYS A 21 -11.18 2.05 -12.31
C LYS A 21 -9.85 1.29 -12.22
N ARG A 22 -8.71 1.94 -12.48
CA ARG A 22 -7.37 1.33 -12.47
C ARG A 22 -6.84 0.98 -11.07
N TYR A 23 -7.41 1.52 -9.99
CA TYR A 23 -6.90 1.32 -8.62
C TYR A 23 -7.67 0.27 -7.81
N ILE A 24 -8.70 -0.34 -8.39
CA ILE A 24 -9.53 -1.38 -7.76
C ILE A 24 -9.03 -2.76 -8.21
N PRO A 25 -8.91 -3.76 -7.31
CA PRO A 25 -8.56 -5.12 -7.69
C PRO A 25 -9.50 -5.66 -8.76
N PHE A 26 -8.96 -6.39 -9.74
CA PHE A 26 -9.77 -7.02 -10.78
C PHE A 26 -10.79 -8.01 -10.20
N ASN A 27 -10.38 -8.77 -9.19
CA ASN A 27 -11.26 -9.63 -8.39
C ASN A 27 -11.40 -9.03 -6.99
N PHE A 28 -12.59 -8.55 -6.66
CA PHE A 28 -12.93 -7.95 -5.38
C PHE A 28 -14.07 -8.72 -4.72
N ASN A 29 -13.72 -9.62 -3.80
CA ASN A 29 -14.68 -10.45 -3.06
C ASN A 29 -14.96 -9.85 -1.68
N VAL A 30 -16.23 -9.61 -1.37
CA VAL A 30 -16.70 -9.15 -0.07
C VAL A 30 -17.81 -10.07 0.40
N SER A 31 -17.71 -10.55 1.64
CA SER A 31 -18.75 -11.34 2.29
C SER A 31 -19.03 -10.80 3.69
N LEU A 32 -20.30 -10.85 4.09
CA LEU A 32 -20.73 -10.49 5.44
C LEU A 32 -20.99 -11.76 6.24
N LEU A 33 -20.52 -11.78 7.48
CA LEU A 33 -20.72 -12.91 8.39
C LEU A 33 -22.22 -13.07 8.70
N LYS A 34 -22.78 -14.23 8.33
CA LYS A 34 -24.19 -14.55 8.57
C LYS A 34 -24.36 -15.21 9.94
N GLY A 35 -25.52 -15.00 10.56
CA GLY A 35 -25.90 -15.70 11.81
C GLY A 35 -25.29 -15.13 13.09
N HIS A 36 -24.85 -13.86 13.09
CA HIS A 36 -24.27 -13.20 14.25
C HIS A 36 -25.04 -11.94 14.66
N PRO A 37 -26.25 -12.07 15.24
CA PRO A 37 -27.07 -10.93 15.63
C PRO A 37 -26.46 -10.19 16.83
N ASN A 38 -26.28 -8.87 16.70
CA ASN A 38 -25.80 -8.01 17.78
C ASN A 38 -26.95 -7.52 18.68
N VAL A 39 -27.27 -8.28 19.73
CA VAL A 39 -28.42 -8.03 20.62
C VAL A 39 -28.41 -6.64 21.29
N LYS A 40 -27.24 -5.96 21.37
CA LYS A 40 -27.08 -4.67 22.05
C LYS A 40 -27.37 -3.45 21.18
N VAL A 41 -27.53 -3.61 19.87
CA VAL A 41 -27.60 -2.49 18.91
C VAL A 41 -28.91 -2.55 18.12
N ILE A 42 -29.38 -1.37 17.70
CA ILE A 42 -30.60 -1.20 16.89
C ILE A 42 -30.53 -2.15 15.69
N HIS A 43 -31.58 -2.95 15.52
CA HIS A 43 -31.71 -3.97 14.47
C HIS A 43 -30.53 -4.95 14.36
N SER A 44 -29.81 -5.22 15.45
CA SER A 44 -28.63 -6.11 15.41
C SER A 44 -27.53 -5.67 14.44
N SER A 45 -27.42 -4.36 14.21
CA SER A 45 -26.41 -3.77 13.31
C SER A 45 -25.04 -3.59 13.97
N ILE A 46 -24.03 -3.36 13.14
CA ILE A 46 -22.67 -2.99 13.56
C ILE A 46 -22.19 -1.80 12.72
N ALA A 47 -21.38 -0.93 13.30
CA ALA A 47 -20.75 0.16 12.56
C ALA A 47 -19.59 -0.38 11.72
N VAL A 48 -19.63 -0.16 10.41
CA VAL A 48 -18.63 -0.67 9.43
C VAL A 48 -17.89 0.44 8.68
N GLY A 49 -17.98 1.70 9.10
CA GLY A 49 -17.37 2.83 8.37
C GLY A 49 -15.83 2.76 8.34
N GLU A 50 -15.20 2.73 9.52
CA GLU A 50 -13.74 2.74 9.67
C GLU A 50 -13.07 1.35 9.65
N PRO A 51 -13.66 0.26 10.18
CA PRO A 51 -12.96 -1.03 10.24
C PRO A 51 -12.38 -1.55 8.91
N PRO A 52 -13.07 -1.40 7.76
CA PRO A 52 -12.54 -1.81 6.46
C PRO A 52 -11.40 -0.92 5.95
N PHE A 53 -11.25 0.31 6.44
CA PHE A 53 -10.21 1.23 5.97
C PHE A 53 -8.80 0.65 6.18
N PHE A 54 -8.56 0.01 7.32
CA PHE A 54 -7.28 -0.64 7.59
C PHE A 54 -7.06 -1.93 6.77
N MET A 55 -8.11 -2.57 6.25
CA MET A 55 -7.96 -3.76 5.41
C MET A 55 -7.22 -3.47 4.10
N ALA A 56 -7.21 -2.22 3.64
CA ALA A 56 -6.42 -1.80 2.48
C ALA A 56 -4.89 -1.99 2.69
N SER A 57 -4.42 -2.08 3.94
CA SER A 57 -3.02 -2.39 4.25
C SER A 57 -2.56 -3.76 3.73
N SER A 58 -3.49 -4.69 3.48
CA SER A 58 -3.18 -5.98 2.84
C SER A 58 -2.45 -5.83 1.51
N VAL A 59 -2.83 -4.85 0.69
CA VAL A 59 -2.19 -4.57 -0.60
C VAL A 59 -0.75 -4.07 -0.39
N PHE A 60 -0.52 -3.25 0.63
CA PHE A 60 0.82 -2.76 0.97
C PHE A 60 1.76 -3.91 1.36
N PHE A 61 1.28 -4.86 2.16
CA PHE A 61 2.07 -6.03 2.53
C PHE A 61 2.31 -6.99 1.36
N ALA A 62 1.33 -7.16 0.45
CA ALA A 62 1.53 -7.92 -0.77
C ALA A 62 2.63 -7.33 -1.65
N ILE A 63 2.69 -6.00 -1.79
CA ILE A 63 3.78 -5.32 -2.50
C ILE A 63 5.13 -5.58 -1.82
N LYS A 64 5.19 -5.52 -0.49
CA LYS A 64 6.41 -5.80 0.26
C LYS A 64 6.92 -7.23 0.03
N ASP A 65 6.02 -8.19 -0.03
CA ASP A 65 6.33 -9.60 -0.30
C ASP A 65 6.89 -9.81 -1.71
N VAL A 66 6.29 -9.16 -2.72
CA VAL A 66 6.81 -9.20 -4.10
C VAL A 66 8.21 -8.59 -4.20
N ILE A 67 8.49 -7.50 -3.48
CA ILE A 67 9.84 -6.91 -3.44
C ILE A 67 10.84 -7.85 -2.75
N LEU A 68 10.43 -8.54 -1.67
CA LEU A 68 11.29 -9.55 -1.04
C LEU A 68 11.63 -10.68 -2.01
N ALA A 69 10.65 -11.16 -2.79
CA ALA A 69 10.86 -12.16 -3.83
C ALA A 69 11.82 -11.65 -4.92
N ALA A 70 11.62 -10.44 -5.44
CA ALA A 70 12.50 -9.84 -6.45
C ALA A 70 13.94 -9.67 -5.94
N ARG A 71 14.13 -9.33 -4.66
CA ARG A 71 15.46 -9.24 -4.05
C ARG A 71 16.09 -10.61 -3.78
N ALA A 72 15.28 -11.64 -3.56
CA ALA A 72 15.80 -13.00 -3.38
C ALA A 72 16.51 -13.49 -4.65
N GLU A 73 16.01 -13.10 -5.84
CA GLU A 73 16.65 -13.41 -7.13
C GLU A 73 18.04 -12.77 -7.27
N THR A 74 18.26 -11.60 -6.67
CA THR A 74 19.56 -10.90 -6.66
C THR A 74 20.44 -11.25 -5.45
N GLY A 75 20.03 -12.23 -4.63
CA GLY A 75 20.78 -12.68 -3.46
C GLY A 75 20.66 -11.79 -2.23
N HIS A 76 19.72 -10.84 -2.21
CA HIS A 76 19.50 -9.86 -1.16
C HIS A 76 18.25 -10.14 -0.31
N THR A 77 18.25 -11.23 0.46
CA THR A 77 17.09 -11.67 1.27
C THR A 77 16.90 -10.94 2.60
N ARG A 78 17.67 -9.88 2.87
CA ARG A 78 17.61 -9.16 4.15
C ARG A 78 16.35 -8.32 4.27
N TRP A 79 15.89 -8.16 5.52
CA TRP A 79 14.80 -7.25 5.85
C TRP A 79 15.11 -5.82 5.37
N PHE A 80 14.08 -5.12 4.90
CA PHE A 80 14.19 -3.73 4.50
C PHE A 80 12.99 -2.88 4.93
N PRO A 81 13.23 -1.58 5.18
CA PRO A 81 12.16 -0.62 5.43
C PRO A 81 11.50 -0.22 4.10
N LEU A 82 10.17 -0.19 4.09
CA LEU A 82 9.37 0.39 3.02
C LEU A 82 8.45 1.43 3.65
N ASP A 83 8.66 2.69 3.35
CA ASP A 83 7.85 3.77 3.91
C ASP A 83 6.54 3.93 3.15
N ASN A 84 5.45 4.17 3.88
CA ASN A 84 4.16 4.53 3.31
C ASN A 84 4.16 6.01 2.84
N PRO A 85 3.46 6.34 1.74
CA PRO A 85 2.83 5.46 0.76
C PRO A 85 3.87 4.71 -0.12
N ALA A 86 3.53 3.48 -0.54
CA ALA A 86 4.34 2.71 -1.48
C ALA A 86 4.21 3.26 -2.91
N THR A 87 4.83 4.40 -3.18
CA THR A 87 4.81 5.00 -4.52
C THR A 87 5.68 4.18 -5.48
N PRO A 88 5.43 4.26 -6.81
CA PRO A 88 6.22 3.52 -7.79
C PRO A 88 7.72 3.79 -7.68
N GLU A 89 8.12 5.02 -7.34
CA GLU A 89 9.52 5.39 -7.15
C GLU A 89 10.14 4.63 -5.97
N ARG A 90 9.43 4.53 -4.83
CA ARG A 90 9.89 3.79 -3.66
C ARG A 90 9.95 2.29 -3.93
N ILE A 91 8.97 1.74 -4.63
CA ILE A 91 8.94 0.33 -5.03
C ILE A 91 10.13 0.03 -5.94
N ARG A 92 10.39 0.86 -6.96
CA ARG A 92 11.49 0.66 -7.91
C ARG A 92 12.86 0.73 -7.24
N MET A 93 13.07 1.69 -6.34
CA MET A 93 14.31 1.81 -5.58
C MET A 93 14.49 0.69 -4.55
N ALA A 94 13.38 0.08 -4.10
CA ALA A 94 13.45 -1.08 -3.24
C ALA A 94 13.80 -2.35 -4.01
N CYS A 95 13.46 -2.50 -5.29
CA CYS A 95 13.91 -3.63 -6.10
C CYS A 95 15.37 -3.45 -6.52
N LEU A 96 16.28 -4.19 -5.86
CA LEU A 96 17.71 -4.17 -6.15
C LEU A 96 17.99 -4.97 -7.42
N ASP A 97 18.66 -4.31 -8.37
CA ASP A 97 19.11 -4.84 -9.65
C ASP A 97 20.50 -4.29 -9.99
N GLU A 98 21.08 -4.70 -11.12
CA GLU A 98 22.42 -4.26 -11.57
C GLU A 98 22.57 -2.72 -11.63
N PHE A 99 21.47 -2.00 -11.85
CA PHE A 99 21.45 -0.54 -11.95
C PHE A 99 21.32 0.17 -10.60
N THR A 100 20.74 -0.48 -9.61
CA THR A 100 20.52 0.08 -8.26
C THR A 100 21.42 -0.51 -7.19
N ALA A 101 22.13 -1.60 -7.50
CA ALA A 101 23.16 -2.15 -6.64
C ALA A 101 24.25 -1.10 -6.42
N PRO A 102 24.64 -0.81 -5.16
CA PRO A 102 25.81 0.02 -4.92
C PRO A 102 27.02 -0.64 -5.61
N PRO A 103 27.91 0.13 -6.25
CA PRO A 103 29.11 -0.43 -6.86
C PRO A 103 29.83 -1.28 -5.82
N GLN A 104 30.11 -2.53 -6.18
CA GLN A 104 30.82 -3.46 -5.32
C GLN A 104 32.14 -2.81 -4.90
N ALA A 105 32.30 -2.58 -3.59
CA ALA A 105 33.56 -2.16 -2.99
C ALA A 105 34.52 -3.34 -2.90
#